data_AF-A0A151M8G0-F1
#
_entry.id   AF-A0A151M8G0-F1
#
_cell.length_a   1.000
_cell.length_b   1.000
_cell.length_c   1.000
_cell.angle_alpha   90.00
_cell.angle_beta   90.00
_cell.angle_gamma   90.00
#
_symmetry.space_group_name_H-M   'P 1'
#
loop_
_entity.id
_entity.type
_entity.pdbx_description
1 polymer ?
#
loop_
_entity_poly.entity_id
_entity_poly.type
_entity_poly.pdbx_seq_one_letter_code
_entity_poly.pdbx_strand_id
1 'polypeptide(L)'
;MAESPEEVAVLVRRVVRDIRTAFQRNPHIDEIGLIPCPEARYNRSPIVLVQNKLGVESWCVKFLLPYVHNKLLHYRQKKQWLNKDELIDVTCTLLLLNPDFTTAWNVRKELILSGTLNPLKDLHLGKLALTKFPKSPETWIHRRWVLQQLIQENSLPTLVNKGNMGTVPTERIQRLVQEEMDVCCEAAGRYPSNYNAWSHRIWVLQHLGKLNVKILLDELSSTKYWVSMHVSDHSGFHYRQFLIKSLTGRTVADNTVLVQNQLVNQQSSSLPKDEENEAAEATCAEEQNVDLSQLLEEELELCTDLIDTYPGHETLWCHRRHVFYLQHHLNNTLLLPNVWLTSVDSSDGTLNNSHPSTAVSHVTQAMDVDGLHDSNKQGYTQETKRLKRAPTQDSLGLEMEYRN
;
A
#
# COMPACT_ATOMS: atom_id res chain seq x y z
N MET A 1 -31.15 21.07 -29.68
CA MET A 1 -29.91 20.57 -28.99
C MET A 1 -28.81 21.59 -29.30
N ALA A 2 -27.53 21.37 -28.97
CA ALA A 2 -26.49 22.23 -29.55
C ALA A 2 -26.28 21.78 -31.00
N GLU A 3 -26.49 22.68 -31.95
CA GLU A 3 -26.52 22.40 -33.40
C GLU A 3 -25.22 22.83 -34.10
N SER A 4 -24.38 23.63 -33.44
CA SER A 4 -23.06 24.03 -33.94
C SER A 4 -21.89 23.71 -32.98
N PRO A 5 -20.64 23.61 -33.48
CA PRO A 5 -19.45 23.48 -32.63
C PRO A 5 -19.26 24.63 -31.63
N GLU A 6 -19.65 25.85 -31.99
CA GLU A 6 -19.60 27.04 -31.14
C GLU A 6 -20.57 26.92 -29.96
N GLU A 7 -21.80 26.45 -30.20
CA GLU A 7 -22.79 26.21 -29.15
C GLU A 7 -22.33 25.13 -28.17
N VAL A 8 -21.74 24.04 -28.67
CA VAL A 8 -21.10 23.02 -27.83
C VAL A 8 -19.97 23.63 -26.99
N ALA A 9 -19.14 24.49 -27.57
CA ALA A 9 -18.06 25.17 -26.84
C ALA A 9 -18.57 26.16 -25.78
N VAL A 10 -19.71 26.83 -25.99
CA VAL A 10 -20.36 27.67 -24.98
C VAL A 10 -20.96 26.82 -23.86
N LEU A 11 -21.69 25.75 -24.21
CA LEU A 11 -22.27 24.80 -23.27
C LEU A 11 -21.19 24.19 -22.37
N VAL A 12 -20.11 23.65 -22.93
CA VAL A 12 -19.06 23.01 -22.14
C VAL A 12 -18.36 24.00 -21.21
N ARG A 13 -18.08 25.23 -21.67
CA ARG A 13 -17.54 26.29 -20.80
C ARG A 13 -18.46 26.62 -19.63
N ARG A 14 -19.79 26.61 -19.84
CA ARG A 14 -20.78 26.74 -18.76
C ARG A 14 -20.70 25.57 -17.78
N VAL A 15 -20.67 24.32 -18.27
CA VAL A 15 -20.64 23.12 -17.41
C VAL A 15 -19.37 23.05 -16.55
N VAL A 16 -18.19 23.37 -17.12
CA VAL A 16 -16.93 23.46 -16.36
C VAL A 16 -17.03 24.50 -15.23
N ARG A 17 -17.59 25.68 -15.52
CA ARG A 17 -17.84 26.71 -14.50
C ARG A 17 -18.84 26.26 -13.45
N ASP A 18 -19.90 25.55 -13.83
CA ASP A 18 -20.92 25.04 -12.91
C ASP A 18 -20.31 24.00 -11.94
N ILE A 19 -19.35 23.17 -12.40
CA ILE A 19 -18.54 22.29 -11.54
C ILE A 19 -17.68 23.09 -10.55
N ARG A 20 -16.93 24.11 -11.03
CA ARG A 20 -16.17 25.02 -10.14
C ARG A 20 -17.07 25.64 -9.08
N THR A 21 -18.25 26.12 -9.49
CA THR A 21 -19.23 26.74 -8.59
C THR A 21 -19.80 25.74 -7.58
N ALA A 22 -19.96 24.46 -7.93
CA ALA A 22 -20.38 23.44 -6.96
C ALA A 22 -19.37 23.27 -5.82
N PHE A 23 -18.08 23.14 -6.13
CA PHE A 23 -17.01 23.05 -5.12
C PHE A 23 -16.84 24.33 -4.29
N GLN A 24 -17.10 25.50 -4.87
CA GLN A 24 -17.10 26.78 -4.14
C GLN A 24 -18.29 26.92 -3.19
N ARG A 25 -19.45 26.30 -3.52
CA ARG A 25 -20.66 26.34 -2.69
C ARG A 25 -20.67 25.28 -1.60
N ASN A 26 -20.15 24.08 -1.87
CA ASN A 26 -19.99 23.03 -0.89
C ASN A 26 -18.56 22.46 -0.95
N PRO A 27 -17.67 22.81 0.00
CA PRO A 27 -16.33 22.24 0.11
C PRO A 27 -16.33 20.83 0.73
N HIS A 28 -17.48 20.35 1.22
CA HIS A 28 -17.68 19.03 1.83
C HIS A 28 -18.33 18.02 0.87
N ILE A 29 -18.21 18.24 -0.45
CA ILE A 29 -18.59 17.22 -1.43
C ILE A 29 -17.75 15.97 -1.15
N ASP A 30 -18.41 14.83 -0.97
CA ASP A 30 -17.79 13.58 -0.52
C ASP A 30 -17.76 12.50 -1.61
N GLU A 31 -18.61 12.62 -2.64
CA GLU A 31 -18.77 11.62 -3.70
C GLU A 31 -19.29 12.23 -5.00
N ILE A 32 -18.86 11.63 -6.13
CA ILE A 32 -19.31 12.01 -7.48
C ILE A 32 -20.08 10.88 -8.16
N GLY A 33 -21.15 11.22 -8.87
CA GLY A 33 -22.02 10.27 -9.54
C GLY A 33 -22.30 10.62 -11.01
N LEU A 34 -22.63 9.61 -11.81
CA LEU A 34 -23.24 9.82 -13.13
C LEU A 34 -24.75 9.62 -13.00
N ILE A 35 -25.55 10.63 -13.37
CA ILE A 35 -27.01 10.54 -13.37
C ILE A 35 -27.48 10.06 -14.74
N PRO A 36 -28.18 8.90 -14.86
CA PRO A 36 -28.77 8.44 -16.10
C PRO A 36 -29.80 9.45 -16.62
N CYS A 37 -29.45 10.15 -17.69
CA CYS A 37 -30.24 11.18 -18.33
C CYS A 37 -29.79 11.27 -19.80
N PRO A 38 -30.54 10.71 -20.77
CA PRO A 38 -30.10 10.62 -22.16
C PRO A 38 -30.21 11.95 -22.93
N GLU A 39 -31.13 12.81 -22.51
CA GLU A 39 -31.47 14.09 -23.15
C GLU A 39 -31.40 15.26 -22.16
N ALA A 40 -31.14 16.46 -22.68
CA ALA A 40 -31.03 17.66 -21.88
C ALA A 40 -32.40 18.19 -21.45
N ARG A 41 -32.60 18.42 -20.14
CA ARG A 41 -33.79 19.12 -19.64
C ARG A 41 -33.65 20.62 -19.89
N TYR A 42 -34.70 21.24 -20.44
CA TYR A 42 -34.65 22.64 -20.87
C TYR A 42 -34.25 23.59 -19.72
N ASN A 43 -33.30 24.48 -20.00
CA ASN A 43 -32.75 25.49 -19.09
C ASN A 43 -32.19 24.98 -17.72
N ARG A 44 -31.85 23.69 -17.60
CA ARG A 44 -31.18 23.13 -16.40
C ARG A 44 -29.69 22.91 -16.67
N SER A 45 -28.85 23.11 -15.64
CA SER A 45 -27.47 22.62 -15.69
C SER A 45 -27.44 21.09 -15.53
N PRO A 46 -26.56 20.36 -16.25
CA PRO A 46 -26.35 18.93 -16.01
C PRO A 46 -25.62 18.64 -14.70
N ILE A 47 -25.13 19.67 -14.00
CA ILE A 47 -24.48 19.55 -12.69
C ILE A 47 -25.53 19.66 -11.60
N VAL A 48 -25.71 18.56 -10.85
CA VAL A 48 -26.74 18.40 -9.83
C VAL A 48 -26.08 18.11 -8.49
N LEU A 49 -26.05 19.11 -7.61
CA LEU A 49 -25.55 18.97 -6.24
C LEU A 49 -26.72 18.69 -5.30
N VAL A 50 -26.70 17.56 -4.60
CA VAL A 50 -27.68 17.19 -3.57
C VAL A 50 -26.92 16.81 -2.31
N GLN A 51 -27.11 17.57 -1.22
CA GLN A 51 -26.29 17.45 0.00
C GLN A 51 -24.79 17.53 -0.37
N ASN A 52 -24.03 16.47 -0.10
CA ASN A 52 -22.61 16.35 -0.42
C ASN A 52 -22.32 15.58 -1.72
N LYS A 53 -23.36 15.12 -2.44
CA LYS A 53 -23.24 14.29 -3.64
C LYS A 53 -23.27 15.16 -4.91
N LEU A 54 -22.22 15.08 -5.73
CA LEU A 54 -22.12 15.80 -7.00
C LEU A 54 -22.45 14.89 -8.19
N GLY A 55 -23.66 15.02 -8.71
CA GLY A 55 -24.11 14.30 -9.91
C GLY A 55 -23.84 15.05 -11.21
N VAL A 56 -23.46 14.31 -12.25
CA VAL A 56 -23.34 14.80 -13.64
C VAL A 56 -24.33 14.03 -14.53
N GLU A 57 -25.27 14.73 -15.15
CA GLU A 57 -26.25 14.15 -16.09
C GLU A 57 -25.56 13.60 -17.35
N SER A 58 -25.82 12.34 -17.71
CA SER A 58 -25.04 11.61 -18.73
C SER A 58 -25.05 12.24 -20.14
N TRP A 59 -26.12 12.95 -20.52
CA TRP A 59 -26.25 13.56 -21.84
C TRP A 59 -25.14 14.58 -22.14
N CYS A 60 -24.56 15.24 -21.13
CA CYS A 60 -23.53 16.25 -21.34
C CYS A 60 -22.13 15.63 -21.52
N VAL A 61 -21.89 14.41 -21.02
CA VAL A 61 -20.55 13.79 -20.99
C VAL A 61 -19.98 13.57 -22.38
N LYS A 62 -20.83 13.18 -23.35
CA LYS A 62 -20.45 13.00 -24.76
C LYS A 62 -19.94 14.27 -25.45
N PHE A 63 -20.24 15.45 -24.92
CA PHE A 63 -19.73 16.74 -25.39
C PHE A 63 -18.59 17.26 -24.50
N LEU A 64 -18.79 17.16 -23.18
CA LEU A 64 -17.88 17.64 -22.15
C LEU A 64 -16.52 16.96 -22.23
N LEU A 65 -16.49 15.63 -22.22
CA LEU A 65 -15.25 14.85 -22.14
C LEU A 65 -14.34 15.07 -23.37
N PRO A 66 -14.81 14.94 -24.63
CA PRO A 66 -13.97 15.20 -25.80
C PRO A 66 -13.47 16.64 -25.87
N TYR A 67 -14.30 17.62 -25.47
CA TYR A 67 -13.90 19.03 -25.47
C TYR A 67 -12.80 19.33 -24.45
N VAL A 68 -12.95 18.93 -23.19
CA VAL A 68 -11.91 19.20 -22.16
C VAL A 68 -10.63 18.40 -22.40
N HIS A 69 -10.76 17.17 -22.94
CA HIS A 69 -9.62 16.36 -23.38
C HIS A 69 -8.84 17.05 -24.50
N ASN A 70 -9.51 17.44 -25.59
CA ASN A 70 -8.84 18.07 -26.73
C ASN A 70 -8.29 19.47 -26.37
N LYS A 71 -8.97 20.24 -25.51
CA LYS A 71 -8.46 21.52 -25.01
C LYS A 71 -7.15 21.32 -24.22
N LEU A 72 -7.04 20.28 -23.40
CA LEU A 72 -5.79 19.96 -22.69
C LEU A 72 -4.68 19.44 -23.62
N LEU A 73 -5.02 18.66 -24.65
CA LEU A 73 -4.05 18.24 -25.66
C LEU A 73 -3.54 19.43 -26.48
N HIS A 74 -4.39 20.38 -26.86
CA HIS A 74 -3.96 21.59 -27.56
C HIS A 74 -3.04 22.47 -26.70
N TYR A 75 -3.29 22.54 -25.39
CA TYR A 75 -2.36 23.14 -24.43
C TYR A 75 -0.99 22.44 -24.44
N ARG A 76 -0.96 21.12 -24.28
CA ARG A 76 0.29 20.32 -24.29
C ARG A 76 1.05 20.42 -25.62
N GLN A 77 0.33 20.49 -26.73
CA GLN A 77 0.90 20.68 -28.08
C GLN A 77 1.25 22.14 -28.40
N LYS A 78 1.10 23.09 -27.45
CA LYS A 78 1.33 24.53 -27.62
C LYS A 78 0.49 25.18 -28.74
N LYS A 79 -0.60 24.53 -29.16
CA LYS A 79 -1.55 25.03 -30.17
C LYS A 79 -2.54 26.06 -29.61
N GLN A 80 -2.81 25.98 -28.31
CA GLN A 80 -3.74 26.88 -27.62
C GLN A 80 -3.20 27.20 -26.22
N TRP A 81 -3.14 28.48 -25.88
CA TRP A 81 -2.78 28.91 -24.52
C TRP A 81 -4.00 28.83 -23.58
N LEU A 82 -3.77 28.39 -22.35
CA LEU A 82 -4.73 28.39 -21.25
C LEU A 82 -4.08 29.09 -20.06
N ASN A 83 -4.85 29.87 -19.31
CA ASN A 83 -4.38 30.44 -18.05
C ASN A 83 -4.34 29.38 -16.92
N LYS A 84 -3.71 29.72 -15.78
CA LYS A 84 -3.55 28.83 -14.62
C LYS A 84 -4.88 28.31 -14.07
N ASP A 85 -5.89 29.18 -13.96
CA ASP A 85 -7.21 28.81 -13.44
C ASP A 85 -7.99 27.92 -14.41
N GLU A 86 -7.87 28.17 -15.72
CA GLU A 86 -8.42 27.29 -16.76
C GLU A 86 -7.77 25.92 -16.76
N LEU A 87 -6.46 25.81 -16.52
CA LEU A 87 -5.77 24.53 -16.42
C LEU A 87 -6.26 23.73 -15.20
N ILE A 88 -6.45 24.38 -14.05
CA ILE A 88 -7.01 23.75 -12.85
C ILE A 88 -8.44 23.24 -13.11
N ASP A 89 -9.29 24.04 -13.77
CA ASP A 89 -10.67 23.69 -14.11
C ASP A 89 -10.77 22.54 -15.12
N VAL A 90 -10.02 22.64 -16.22
CA VAL A 90 -10.04 21.66 -17.31
C VAL A 90 -9.50 20.31 -16.81
N THR A 91 -8.40 20.30 -16.06
CA THR A 91 -7.86 19.06 -15.48
C THR A 91 -8.77 18.51 -14.39
N CYS A 92 -9.36 19.33 -13.52
CA CYS A 92 -10.34 18.89 -12.53
C CYS A 92 -11.52 18.19 -13.20
N THR A 93 -12.17 18.87 -14.15
CA THR A 93 -13.34 18.33 -14.88
C THR A 93 -13.00 17.04 -15.61
N LEU A 94 -11.83 16.99 -16.27
CA LEU A 94 -11.38 15.82 -17.00
C LEU A 94 -11.12 14.62 -16.09
N LEU A 95 -10.51 14.83 -14.92
CA LEU A 95 -10.19 13.75 -13.97
C LEU A 95 -11.41 13.23 -13.19
N LEU A 96 -12.45 14.05 -12.99
CA LEU A 96 -13.75 13.59 -12.46
C LEU A 96 -14.51 12.68 -13.47
N LEU A 97 -14.15 12.72 -14.75
CA LEU A 97 -14.78 11.94 -15.82
C LEU A 97 -13.92 10.75 -16.29
N ASN A 98 -12.60 10.94 -16.34
CA ASN A 98 -11.60 9.94 -16.72
C ASN A 98 -10.31 10.16 -15.88
N PRO A 99 -10.21 9.55 -14.69
CA PRO A 99 -9.04 9.72 -13.83
C PRO A 99 -7.80 8.95 -14.31
N ASP A 100 -7.94 8.03 -15.27
CA ASP A 100 -6.81 7.28 -15.85
C ASP A 100 -6.08 8.06 -16.95
N PHE A 101 -6.36 9.35 -17.11
CA PHE A 101 -5.65 10.22 -18.05
C PHE A 101 -4.39 10.85 -17.42
N THR A 102 -3.29 10.10 -17.39
CA THR A 102 -1.96 10.47 -16.88
C THR A 102 -1.54 11.91 -17.20
N THR A 103 -1.76 12.36 -18.44
CA THR A 103 -1.38 13.71 -18.89
C THR A 103 -2.04 14.82 -18.07
N ALA A 104 -3.30 14.64 -17.64
CA ALA A 104 -3.99 15.61 -16.79
C ALA A 104 -3.39 15.63 -15.38
N TRP A 105 -3.14 14.48 -14.77
CA TRP A 105 -2.41 14.43 -13.49
C TRP A 105 -1.05 15.10 -13.59
N ASN A 106 -0.29 14.89 -14.68
CA ASN A 106 1.02 15.50 -14.87
C ASN A 106 0.96 17.04 -15.03
N VAL A 107 -0.09 17.60 -15.66
CA VAL A 107 -0.31 19.06 -15.63
C VAL A 107 -0.50 19.54 -14.18
N ARG A 108 -1.23 18.78 -13.36
CA ARG A 108 -1.45 19.15 -11.95
C ARG A 108 -0.18 19.03 -11.11
N LYS A 109 0.69 18.04 -11.37
CA LYS A 109 2.05 17.97 -10.77
C LYS A 109 2.86 19.24 -11.06
N GLU A 110 2.86 19.72 -12.31
CA GLU A 110 3.53 20.98 -12.70
C GLU A 110 2.91 22.23 -12.03
N LEU A 111 1.58 22.25 -11.87
CA LEU A 111 0.90 23.32 -11.13
C LEU A 111 1.22 23.29 -9.62
N ILE A 112 1.40 22.11 -9.03
CA ILE A 112 1.83 21.94 -7.64
C ILE A 112 3.27 22.41 -7.46
N LEU A 113 4.21 21.90 -8.27
CA LEU A 113 5.63 22.27 -8.22
C LEU A 113 5.89 23.76 -8.46
N SER A 114 5.03 24.43 -9.22
CA SER A 114 5.11 25.89 -9.44
C SER A 114 4.41 26.73 -8.37
N GLY A 115 3.97 26.14 -7.26
CA GLY A 115 3.23 26.80 -6.18
C GLY A 115 1.85 27.32 -6.58
N THR A 116 1.35 26.94 -7.75
CA THR A 116 0.07 27.42 -8.31
C THR A 116 -1.13 26.66 -7.73
N LEU A 117 -0.94 25.40 -7.37
CA LEU A 117 -1.98 24.49 -6.92
C LEU A 117 -1.58 23.88 -5.57
N ASN A 118 -2.45 24.01 -4.57
CA ASN A 118 -2.23 23.42 -3.25
C ASN A 118 -2.35 21.87 -3.33
N PRO A 119 -1.33 21.09 -2.87
CA PRO A 119 -1.35 19.62 -2.85
C PRO A 119 -2.63 19.00 -2.24
N LEU A 120 -3.19 19.61 -1.20
CA LEU A 120 -4.38 19.10 -0.51
C LEU A 120 -5.63 19.11 -1.41
N LYS A 121 -5.70 20.03 -2.39
CA LYS A 121 -6.78 20.03 -3.39
C LYS A 121 -6.71 18.80 -4.31
N ASP A 122 -5.53 18.24 -4.52
CA ASP A 122 -5.34 17.04 -5.34
C ASP A 122 -5.56 15.75 -4.55
N LEU A 123 -5.26 15.74 -3.24
CA LEU A 123 -5.73 14.65 -2.35
C LEU A 123 -7.25 14.59 -2.30
N HIS A 124 -7.94 15.74 -2.24
CA HIS A 124 -9.40 15.81 -2.30
C HIS A 124 -9.96 15.40 -3.68
N LEU A 125 -9.40 15.92 -4.78
CA LEU A 125 -9.79 15.51 -6.14
C LEU A 125 -9.59 14.01 -6.37
N GLY A 126 -8.48 13.44 -5.88
CA GLY A 126 -8.23 12.00 -5.92
C GLY A 126 -9.23 11.20 -5.10
N LYS A 127 -9.58 11.65 -3.87
CA LYS A 127 -10.62 11.01 -3.04
C LYS A 127 -11.94 10.94 -3.78
N LEU A 128 -12.36 12.06 -4.39
CA LEU A 128 -13.59 12.12 -5.19
C LEU A 128 -13.56 11.22 -6.41
N ALA A 129 -12.46 11.19 -7.17
CA ALA A 129 -12.30 10.29 -8.30
C ALA A 129 -12.45 8.81 -7.87
N LEU A 130 -11.88 8.42 -6.72
CA LEU A 130 -11.96 7.07 -6.18
C LEU A 130 -13.37 6.65 -5.73
N THR A 131 -14.27 7.57 -5.42
CA THR A 131 -15.68 7.21 -5.11
C THR A 131 -16.42 6.61 -6.30
N LYS A 132 -16.02 6.97 -7.52
CA LYS A 132 -16.61 6.47 -8.78
C LYS A 132 -15.69 5.48 -9.51
N PHE A 133 -14.39 5.63 -9.36
CA PHE A 133 -13.36 4.83 -10.03
C PHE A 133 -12.35 4.24 -9.02
N PRO A 134 -12.80 3.42 -8.05
CA PRO A 134 -11.98 2.97 -6.91
C PRO A 134 -10.71 2.20 -7.29
N LYS A 135 -10.65 1.64 -8.50
CA LYS A 135 -9.48 0.93 -9.04
C LYS A 135 -8.48 1.79 -9.82
N SER A 136 -8.80 3.05 -10.16
CA SER A 136 -8.01 3.91 -11.07
C SER A 136 -6.52 3.90 -10.71
N PRO A 137 -5.64 3.22 -11.47
CA PRO A 137 -4.23 3.09 -11.10
C PRO A 137 -3.53 4.45 -11.05
N GLU A 138 -3.84 5.32 -12.01
CA GLU A 138 -3.26 6.66 -12.12
C GLU A 138 -3.62 7.56 -10.95
N THR A 139 -4.82 7.42 -10.38
CA THR A 139 -5.21 8.16 -9.18
C THR A 139 -4.34 7.77 -7.99
N TRP A 140 -4.10 6.48 -7.79
CA TRP A 140 -3.21 6.00 -6.72
C TRP A 140 -1.74 6.35 -6.98
N ILE A 141 -1.27 6.29 -8.22
CA ILE A 141 0.08 6.73 -8.61
C ILE A 141 0.27 8.22 -8.34
N HIS A 142 -0.69 9.07 -8.73
CA HIS A 142 -0.64 10.50 -8.46
C HIS A 142 -0.74 10.80 -6.96
N ARG A 143 -1.63 10.11 -6.22
CA ARG A 143 -1.78 10.29 -4.77
C ARG A 143 -0.48 10.01 -4.02
N ARG A 144 0.24 8.94 -4.36
CA ARG A 144 1.58 8.65 -3.81
C ARG A 144 2.57 9.77 -4.06
N TRP A 145 2.61 10.30 -5.30
CA TRP A 145 3.47 11.45 -5.63
C TRP A 145 3.13 12.69 -4.79
N VAL A 146 1.84 13.03 -4.64
CA VAL A 146 1.40 14.18 -3.83
C VAL A 146 1.80 14.02 -2.36
N LEU A 147 1.62 12.83 -1.78
CA LEU A 147 2.04 12.53 -0.41
C LEU A 147 3.56 12.64 -0.25
N GLN A 148 4.36 12.19 -1.23
CA GLN A 148 5.82 12.36 -1.21
C GLN A 148 6.23 13.84 -1.17
N GLN A 149 5.57 14.72 -1.94
CA GLN A 149 5.85 16.16 -1.88
C GLN A 149 5.55 16.72 -0.47
N LEU A 150 4.39 16.39 0.09
CA LEU A 150 3.99 16.84 1.43
C LEU A 150 4.94 16.38 2.55
N ILE A 151 5.57 15.20 2.42
CA ILE A 151 6.59 14.74 3.37
C ILE A 151 7.89 15.53 3.19
N GLN A 152 8.34 15.73 1.95
CA GLN A 152 9.59 16.44 1.65
C GLN A 152 9.55 17.90 2.12
N GLU A 153 8.41 18.58 1.95
CA GLU A 153 8.17 19.94 2.47
C GLU A 153 8.30 20.01 4.00
N ASN A 154 7.84 19.00 4.74
CA ASN A 154 7.96 18.95 6.21
C ASN A 154 9.40 18.65 6.67
N SER A 155 10.25 18.07 5.83
CA SER A 155 11.64 17.73 6.17
C SER A 155 12.62 18.89 5.99
N LEU A 156 12.24 19.99 5.33
CA LEU A 156 13.08 21.19 5.28
C LEU A 156 13.02 21.92 6.64
N PRO A 157 14.17 22.21 7.29
CA PRO A 157 14.18 23.04 8.48
C PRO A 157 13.79 24.47 8.09
N THR A 158 12.52 24.82 8.37
CA THR A 158 12.02 26.17 8.11
C THR A 158 12.78 27.12 9.04
N LEU A 159 13.59 28.02 8.46
CA LEU A 159 14.56 28.87 9.18
C LEU A 159 13.93 29.94 10.10
N VAL A 160 12.62 29.87 10.37
CA VAL A 160 11.84 30.83 11.14
C VAL A 160 10.78 30.10 11.99
N ASN A 161 11.19 29.58 13.16
CA ASN A 161 10.48 29.81 14.43
C ASN A 161 11.24 29.18 15.61
N LYS A 162 11.83 30.03 16.47
CA LYS A 162 12.26 29.63 17.82
C LYS A 162 11.02 29.57 18.72
N GLY A 163 10.56 28.35 19.03
CA GLY A 163 9.50 28.08 20.00
C GLY A 163 8.53 26.98 19.53
N ASN A 164 8.41 25.91 20.33
CA ASN A 164 7.41 24.83 20.21
C ASN A 164 7.38 24.02 18.89
N MET A 165 8.55 23.56 18.40
CA MET A 165 8.68 22.81 17.14
C MET A 165 8.89 21.29 17.30
N GLY A 166 8.39 20.67 18.37
CA GLY A 166 8.55 19.22 18.62
C GLY A 166 7.40 18.32 18.12
N THR A 167 6.15 18.76 18.29
CA THR A 167 4.96 17.87 18.12
C THR A 167 4.24 18.03 16.78
N VAL A 168 4.22 19.24 16.22
CA VAL A 168 3.42 19.63 15.04
C VAL A 168 3.70 18.78 13.78
N PRO A 169 4.96 18.41 13.43
CA PRO A 169 5.22 17.60 12.24
C PRO A 169 4.64 16.18 12.35
N THR A 170 4.75 15.57 13.53
CA THR A 170 4.29 14.19 13.79
C THR A 170 2.76 14.11 13.73
N GLU A 171 2.05 15.06 14.36
CA GLU A 171 0.58 15.15 14.31
C GLU A 171 0.06 15.37 12.87
N ARG A 172 0.80 16.09 12.02
CA ARG A 172 0.45 16.27 10.60
C ARG A 172 0.60 14.96 9.83
N ILE A 173 1.68 14.20 10.06
CA ILE A 173 1.89 12.90 9.43
C ILE A 173 0.82 11.90 9.88
N GLN A 174 0.51 11.84 11.18
CA GLN A 174 -0.53 10.95 11.72
C GLN A 174 -1.90 11.22 11.10
N ARG A 175 -2.30 12.49 10.96
CA ARG A 175 -3.57 12.86 10.28
C ARG A 175 -3.58 12.47 8.80
N LEU A 176 -2.45 12.61 8.10
CA LEU A 176 -2.35 12.14 6.71
C LEU A 176 -2.48 10.62 6.65
N VAL A 177 -1.77 9.87 7.50
CA VAL A 177 -1.87 8.41 7.57
C VAL A 177 -3.32 7.96 7.82
N GLN A 178 -4.04 8.60 8.75
CA GLN A 178 -5.45 8.28 9.03
C GLN A 178 -6.36 8.52 7.82
N GLU A 179 -6.29 9.70 7.19
CA GLU A 179 -7.09 10.02 5.99
C GLU A 179 -6.78 9.04 4.84
N GLU A 180 -5.54 8.57 4.70
CA GLU A 180 -5.19 7.52 3.73
C GLU A 180 -5.80 6.16 4.09
N MET A 181 -5.85 5.77 5.37
CA MET A 181 -6.54 4.53 5.77
C MET A 181 -8.03 4.59 5.46
N ASP A 182 -8.67 5.72 5.75
CA ASP A 182 -10.09 5.95 5.48
C ASP A 182 -10.38 5.88 3.97
N VAL A 183 -9.58 6.54 3.13
CA VAL A 183 -9.71 6.51 1.66
C VAL A 183 -9.44 5.12 1.07
N CYS A 184 -8.48 4.36 1.62
CA CYS A 184 -8.24 2.97 1.21
C CYS A 184 -9.41 2.06 1.59
N CYS A 185 -9.94 2.19 2.80
CA CYS A 185 -11.10 1.46 3.30
C CYS A 185 -12.34 1.73 2.42
N GLU A 186 -12.62 3.01 2.18
CA GLU A 186 -13.68 3.49 1.30
C GLU A 186 -13.58 2.95 -0.15
N ALA A 187 -12.37 2.83 -0.69
CA ALA A 187 -12.15 2.33 -2.05
C ALA A 187 -12.14 0.79 -2.13
N ALA A 188 -11.78 0.09 -1.06
CA ALA A 188 -11.91 -1.36 -0.95
C ALA A 188 -13.39 -1.78 -0.85
N GLY A 189 -14.20 -1.06 -0.07
CA GLY A 189 -15.63 -1.37 0.08
C GLY A 189 -16.45 -1.15 -1.20
N ARG A 190 -15.97 -0.28 -2.10
CA ARG A 190 -16.60 -0.02 -3.41
C ARG A 190 -16.19 -1.00 -4.51
N TYR A 191 -15.17 -1.85 -4.30
CA TYR A 191 -14.79 -2.86 -5.28
C TYR A 191 -14.10 -4.08 -4.63
N PRO A 192 -14.63 -5.31 -4.82
CA PRO A 192 -14.07 -6.50 -4.16
C PRO A 192 -12.63 -6.78 -4.61
N SER A 193 -11.77 -7.13 -3.66
CA SER A 193 -10.35 -7.40 -3.92
C SER A 193 -9.64 -6.25 -4.66
N ASN A 194 -9.82 -5.01 -4.18
CA ASN A 194 -9.19 -3.82 -4.75
C ASN A 194 -7.69 -3.76 -4.42
N TYR A 195 -6.91 -4.54 -5.19
CA TYR A 195 -5.45 -4.61 -5.08
C TYR A 195 -4.77 -3.23 -5.06
N ASN A 196 -5.26 -2.25 -5.82
CA ASN A 196 -4.63 -0.92 -5.88
C ASN A 196 -4.82 -0.12 -4.59
N ALA A 197 -6.01 -0.17 -3.97
CA ALA A 197 -6.26 0.45 -2.67
C ALA A 197 -5.41 -0.19 -1.57
N TRP A 198 -5.41 -1.53 -1.47
CA TRP A 198 -4.62 -2.26 -0.48
C TRP A 198 -3.10 -2.08 -0.68
N SER A 199 -2.60 -2.08 -1.93
CA SER A 199 -1.20 -1.79 -2.24
C SER A 199 -0.80 -0.35 -1.88
N HIS A 200 -1.71 0.61 -2.04
CA HIS A 200 -1.49 1.98 -1.59
C HIS A 200 -1.46 2.07 -0.05
N ARG A 201 -2.35 1.36 0.66
CA ARG A 201 -2.36 1.26 2.13
C ARG A 201 -1.02 0.71 2.68
N ILE A 202 -0.48 -0.35 2.06
CA ILE A 202 0.87 -0.88 2.34
C ILE A 202 1.94 0.21 2.12
N TRP A 203 1.90 0.87 0.96
CA TRP A 203 2.87 1.91 0.62
C TRP A 203 2.85 3.07 1.64
N VAL A 204 1.67 3.47 2.12
CA VAL A 204 1.51 4.52 3.15
C VAL A 204 2.17 4.10 4.46
N LEU A 205 1.94 2.87 4.93
CA LEU A 205 2.60 2.38 6.15
C LEU A 205 4.13 2.31 6.02
N GLN A 206 4.64 1.93 4.86
CA GLN A 206 6.09 1.92 4.58
C GLN A 206 6.68 3.33 4.55
N HIS A 207 6.04 4.28 3.86
CA HIS A 207 6.66 5.56 3.51
C HIS A 207 6.29 6.72 4.46
N LEU A 208 5.05 6.77 4.96
CA LEU A 208 4.56 7.78 5.89
C LEU A 208 4.58 7.24 7.33
N GLY A 209 3.97 6.07 7.55
CA GLY A 209 3.89 5.44 8.88
C GLY A 209 5.21 4.83 9.38
N LYS A 210 6.23 4.74 8.51
CA LYS A 210 7.57 4.18 8.78
C LYS A 210 7.56 2.82 9.48
N LEU A 211 6.54 1.99 9.25
CA LEU A 211 6.32 0.71 9.96
C LEU A 211 6.39 0.89 11.48
N ASN A 212 5.76 1.94 12.01
CA ASN A 212 5.62 2.17 13.45
C ASN A 212 4.73 1.07 14.07
N VAL A 213 5.22 0.42 15.12
CA VAL A 213 4.58 -0.74 15.76
C VAL A 213 3.16 -0.43 16.20
N LYS A 214 2.90 0.72 16.84
CA LYS A 214 1.56 1.11 17.27
C LYS A 214 0.58 1.18 16.10
N ILE A 215 0.97 1.83 14.99
CA ILE A 215 0.12 1.94 13.79
C ILE A 215 -0.14 0.54 13.19
N LEU A 216 0.84 -0.36 13.19
CA LEU A 216 0.66 -1.74 12.70
C LEU A 216 -0.34 -2.53 13.56
N LEU A 217 -0.29 -2.39 14.89
CA LEU A 217 -1.22 -3.02 15.83
C LEU A 217 -2.64 -2.42 15.74
N ASP A 218 -2.74 -1.08 15.67
CA ASP A 218 -4.00 -0.37 15.45
C ASP A 218 -4.67 -0.87 14.16
N GLU A 219 -3.91 -1.06 13.08
CA GLU A 219 -4.40 -1.53 11.78
C GLU A 219 -4.73 -3.03 11.75
N LEU A 220 -3.99 -3.87 12.48
CA LEU A 220 -4.32 -5.29 12.63
C LEU A 220 -5.63 -5.46 13.42
N SER A 221 -5.87 -4.58 14.39
CA SER A 221 -7.11 -4.51 15.14
C SER A 221 -8.27 -3.98 14.29
N SER A 222 -8.09 -2.83 13.62
CA SER A 222 -9.12 -2.16 12.82
C SER A 222 -9.61 -3.02 11.65
N THR A 223 -8.71 -3.78 11.02
CA THR A 223 -9.04 -4.62 9.86
C THR A 223 -9.60 -6.00 10.22
N LYS A 224 -9.66 -6.40 11.51
CA LYS A 224 -10.23 -7.70 11.92
C LYS A 224 -11.70 -7.80 11.49
N TYR A 225 -12.51 -6.80 11.84
CA TYR A 225 -13.91 -6.71 11.41
C TYR A 225 -14.06 -6.67 9.88
N TRP A 226 -13.15 -6.00 9.17
CA TRP A 226 -13.20 -5.92 7.71
C TRP A 226 -13.14 -7.30 7.06
N VAL A 227 -12.16 -8.12 7.43
CA VAL A 227 -11.98 -9.44 6.81
C VAL A 227 -13.07 -10.43 7.21
N SER A 228 -13.64 -10.31 8.42
CA SER A 228 -14.83 -11.07 8.82
C SER A 228 -16.06 -10.78 7.97
N MET A 229 -16.19 -9.56 7.44
CA MET A 229 -17.28 -9.16 6.53
C MET A 229 -16.95 -9.37 5.05
N HIS A 230 -15.68 -9.61 4.69
CA HIS A 230 -15.19 -9.71 3.32
C HIS A 230 -14.31 -10.95 3.12
N VAL A 231 -14.83 -12.13 3.46
CA VAL A 231 -14.08 -13.42 3.48
C VAL A 231 -13.45 -13.84 2.14
N SER A 232 -13.88 -13.26 1.01
CA SER A 232 -13.25 -13.45 -0.32
C SER A 232 -12.22 -12.38 -0.71
N ASP A 233 -11.96 -11.37 0.12
CA ASP A 233 -11.00 -10.30 -0.18
C ASP A 233 -9.56 -10.75 0.11
N HIS A 234 -8.98 -11.47 -0.85
CA HIS A 234 -7.56 -11.85 -0.81
C HIS A 234 -6.62 -10.64 -0.65
N SER A 235 -7.00 -9.45 -1.12
CA SER A 235 -6.16 -8.25 -0.99
C SER A 235 -6.17 -7.72 0.45
N GLY A 236 -7.32 -7.78 1.13
CA GLY A 236 -7.46 -7.48 2.55
C GLY A 236 -6.72 -8.49 3.44
N PHE A 237 -6.81 -9.78 3.16
CA PHE A 237 -6.02 -10.78 3.89
C PHE A 237 -4.51 -10.67 3.60
N HIS A 238 -4.11 -10.36 2.38
CA HIS A 238 -2.71 -10.05 2.06
C HIS A 238 -2.20 -8.81 2.82
N TYR A 239 -3.05 -7.81 3.05
CA TYR A 239 -2.72 -6.67 3.91
C TYR A 239 -2.44 -7.11 5.36
N ARG A 240 -3.27 -7.98 5.94
CA ARG A 240 -3.02 -8.55 7.28
C ARG A 240 -1.72 -9.34 7.35
N GLN A 241 -1.43 -10.17 6.33
CA GLN A 241 -0.14 -10.87 6.20
C GLN A 241 1.05 -9.90 6.18
N PHE A 242 0.92 -8.75 5.50
CA PHE A 242 1.94 -7.70 5.49
C PHE A 242 2.13 -7.04 6.88
N LEU A 243 1.04 -6.76 7.61
CA LEU A 243 1.12 -6.22 8.98
C LEU A 243 1.88 -7.17 9.91
N ILE A 244 1.48 -8.44 9.94
CA ILE A 244 2.09 -9.48 10.78
C ILE A 244 3.57 -9.64 10.45
N LYS A 245 3.93 -9.78 9.16
CA LYS A 245 5.33 -9.83 8.71
C LYS A 245 6.15 -8.61 9.14
N SER A 246 5.54 -7.42 9.09
CA SER A 246 6.22 -6.17 9.45
C SER A 246 6.48 -6.09 10.97
N LEU A 247 5.54 -6.58 11.79
CA LEU A 247 5.73 -6.74 13.23
C LEU A 247 6.83 -7.78 13.53
N THR A 248 6.79 -8.96 12.90
CA THR A 248 7.84 -9.98 13.06
C THR A 248 9.23 -9.46 12.67
N GLY A 249 9.35 -8.73 11.56
CA GLY A 249 10.62 -8.16 11.11
C GLY A 249 11.19 -7.09 12.04
N ARG A 250 10.33 -6.35 12.76
CA ARG A 250 10.73 -5.40 13.82
C ARG A 250 11.33 -6.16 15.01
N THR A 251 10.55 -7.02 15.65
CA THR A 251 10.96 -7.72 16.88
C THR A 251 12.23 -8.55 16.70
N VAL A 252 12.44 -9.18 15.53
CA VAL A 252 13.70 -9.91 15.25
C VAL A 252 14.90 -8.96 15.14
N ALA A 253 14.75 -7.79 14.52
CA ALA A 253 15.81 -6.78 14.46
C ALA A 253 16.11 -6.20 15.85
N ASP A 254 15.09 -5.86 16.63
CA ASP A 254 15.22 -5.27 17.96
C ASP A 254 15.92 -6.26 18.93
N ASN A 255 15.51 -7.55 18.91
CA ASN A 255 16.20 -8.62 19.65
C ASN A 255 17.67 -8.82 19.22
N THR A 256 17.98 -8.70 17.93
CA THR A 256 19.36 -8.82 17.43
C THR A 256 20.23 -7.67 17.93
N VAL A 257 19.69 -6.44 17.99
CA VAL A 257 20.38 -5.27 18.53
C VAL A 257 20.60 -5.40 20.04
N LEU A 258 19.62 -5.90 20.79
CA LEU A 258 19.75 -6.16 22.23
C LEU A 258 20.87 -7.17 22.54
N VAL A 259 20.92 -8.29 21.81
CA VAL A 259 21.98 -9.31 21.97
C VAL A 259 23.36 -8.74 21.60
N GLN A 260 23.46 -7.97 20.52
CA GLN A 260 24.73 -7.35 20.11
C GLN A 260 25.22 -6.33 21.14
N ASN A 261 24.33 -5.52 21.71
CA ASN A 261 24.68 -4.54 22.73
C ASN A 261 25.12 -5.24 24.04
N GLN A 262 24.49 -6.35 24.44
CA GLN A 262 24.93 -7.16 25.58
C GLN A 262 26.33 -7.76 25.37
N LEU A 263 26.63 -8.26 24.16
CA LEU A 263 27.96 -8.79 23.82
C LEU A 263 29.05 -7.71 23.86
N VAL A 264 28.76 -6.50 23.38
CA VAL A 264 29.70 -5.36 23.46
C VAL A 264 29.93 -4.94 24.92
N ASN A 265 28.87 -4.87 25.73
CA ASN A 265 28.99 -4.45 27.14
C ASN A 265 29.72 -5.49 28.03
N GLN A 266 29.71 -6.77 27.65
CA GLN A 266 30.51 -7.81 28.31
C GLN A 266 32.01 -7.72 27.95
N GLN A 267 32.38 -7.17 26.78
CA GLN A 267 33.77 -6.99 26.38
C GLN A 267 34.42 -5.72 26.99
N SER A 268 33.62 -4.77 27.48
CA SER A 268 34.10 -3.52 28.10
C SER A 268 34.14 -3.52 29.63
N SER A 269 33.90 -4.65 30.30
CA SER A 269 33.87 -4.72 31.78
C SER A 269 35.26 -4.83 32.42
N SER A 270 36.12 -3.82 32.24
CA SER A 270 37.33 -3.66 33.06
C SER A 270 37.76 -2.20 33.21
N LEU A 271 37.22 -1.52 34.24
CA LEU A 271 37.83 -0.52 35.15
C LEU A 271 36.72 0.13 36.01
N PRO A 272 37.02 0.64 37.23
CA PRO A 272 36.00 1.04 38.20
C PRO A 272 35.39 2.43 37.93
N LYS A 273 34.21 2.63 38.55
CA LYS A 273 33.36 3.83 38.48
C LYS A 273 34.08 5.13 38.87
N ASP A 274 33.71 6.20 38.18
CA ASP A 274 33.50 7.51 38.79
C ASP A 274 32.01 7.88 38.65
N GLU A 275 31.45 8.51 39.67
CA GLU A 275 30.04 8.94 39.74
C GLU A 275 29.90 10.35 39.17
N GLU A 276 29.01 10.56 38.18
CA GLU A 276 28.16 11.78 38.04
C GLU A 276 27.28 11.72 36.77
N ASN A 277 26.02 12.19 36.89
CA ASN A 277 24.96 12.35 35.86
C ASN A 277 23.92 11.22 35.66
N GLU A 278 23.33 10.73 36.75
CA GLU A 278 21.92 10.29 36.70
C GLU A 278 20.98 11.51 36.76
N ALA A 279 20.52 12.02 35.60
CA ALA A 279 19.22 12.72 35.40
C ALA A 279 19.13 13.52 34.08
N ALA A 280 19.06 12.87 32.90
CA ALA A 280 18.63 13.57 31.68
C ALA A 280 18.13 12.70 30.49
N GLU A 281 17.73 11.43 30.65
CA GLU A 281 17.23 10.66 29.49
C GLU A 281 16.12 9.63 29.80
N ALA A 282 15.24 9.98 30.74
CA ALA A 282 14.02 9.22 31.03
C ALA A 282 12.77 9.91 30.49
N THR A 283 12.55 9.90 29.17
CA THR A 283 11.23 10.21 28.57
C THR A 283 11.01 9.57 27.21
N CYS A 284 9.91 8.82 27.10
CA CYS A 284 9.17 8.52 25.87
C CYS A 284 9.72 7.47 24.88
N ALA A 285 9.89 6.24 25.34
CA ALA A 285 9.50 5.06 24.57
C ALA A 285 8.95 3.97 25.52
N GLU A 286 7.62 3.85 25.61
CA GLU A 286 7.01 2.62 26.12
C GLU A 286 7.18 1.56 25.03
N GLU A 287 8.25 0.77 25.12
CA GLU A 287 8.43 -0.43 24.29
C GLU A 287 7.37 -1.46 24.70
N GLN A 288 6.20 -1.39 24.05
CA GLN A 288 5.21 -2.47 24.10
C GLN A 288 5.85 -3.73 23.51
N ASN A 289 6.30 -4.62 24.39
CA ASN A 289 6.81 -5.93 24.00
C ASN A 289 5.65 -6.73 23.40
N VAL A 290 5.62 -6.82 22.07
CA VAL A 290 4.54 -7.46 21.31
C VAL A 290 4.70 -8.96 21.37
N ASP A 291 3.75 -9.65 22.01
CA ASP A 291 3.68 -11.11 21.95
C ASP A 291 3.23 -11.56 20.54
N LEU A 292 4.22 -11.77 19.67
CA LEU A 292 4.02 -12.25 18.31
C LEU A 292 3.44 -13.68 18.26
N SER A 293 3.68 -14.50 19.28
CA SER A 293 3.16 -15.87 19.32
C SER A 293 1.65 -15.84 19.53
N GLN A 294 1.20 -15.06 20.52
CA GLN A 294 -0.22 -14.82 20.80
C GLN A 294 -0.93 -14.20 19.58
N LEU A 295 -0.33 -13.20 18.93
CA LEU A 295 -0.93 -12.59 17.72
C LEU A 295 -1.10 -13.58 16.55
N LEU A 296 -0.18 -14.53 16.39
CA LEU A 296 -0.27 -15.55 15.34
C LEU A 296 -1.29 -16.63 15.69
N GLU A 297 -1.46 -16.96 16.97
CA GLU A 297 -2.50 -17.87 17.47
C GLU A 297 -3.90 -17.26 17.28
N GLU A 298 -4.11 -16.00 17.66
CA GLU A 298 -5.36 -15.26 17.43
C GLU A 298 -5.73 -15.12 15.94
N GLU A 299 -4.74 -15.00 15.05
CA GLU A 299 -4.98 -14.94 13.61
C GLU A 299 -5.33 -16.32 13.02
N LEU A 300 -4.77 -17.40 13.58
CA LEU A 300 -5.16 -18.78 13.23
C LEU A 300 -6.55 -19.13 13.75
N GLU A 301 -6.91 -18.70 14.96
CA GLU A 301 -8.27 -18.82 15.52
C GLU A 301 -9.29 -18.08 14.64
N LEU A 302 -9.01 -16.83 14.28
CA LEU A 302 -9.81 -16.07 13.32
C LEU A 302 -9.95 -16.80 11.96
N CYS A 303 -8.90 -17.46 11.49
CA CYS A 303 -8.99 -18.28 10.28
C CYS A 303 -9.91 -19.50 10.46
N THR A 304 -9.86 -20.18 11.62
CA THR A 304 -10.75 -21.31 11.95
C THR A 304 -12.21 -20.85 11.93
N ASP A 305 -12.54 -19.83 12.73
CA ASP A 305 -13.89 -19.28 12.85
C ASP A 305 -14.51 -18.91 11.50
N LEU A 306 -13.72 -18.25 10.64
CA LEU A 306 -14.19 -17.83 9.33
C LEU A 306 -14.32 -18.99 8.34
N ILE A 307 -13.46 -20.02 8.42
CA ILE A 307 -13.57 -21.21 7.57
C ILE A 307 -14.81 -22.03 7.94
N ASP A 308 -15.08 -22.20 9.23
CA ASP A 308 -16.23 -22.95 9.74
C ASP A 308 -17.55 -22.21 9.49
N THR A 309 -17.56 -20.88 9.66
CA THR A 309 -18.73 -20.05 9.40
C THR A 309 -19.01 -19.86 7.90
N TYR A 310 -17.95 -19.76 7.08
CA TYR A 310 -18.02 -19.48 5.64
C TYR A 310 -17.21 -20.51 4.82
N PRO A 311 -17.67 -21.77 4.74
CA PRO A 311 -16.96 -22.82 4.04
C PRO A 311 -16.89 -22.58 2.52
N GLY A 312 -15.85 -23.11 1.88
CA GLY A 312 -15.65 -23.02 0.43
C GLY A 312 -14.88 -21.79 -0.08
N HIS A 313 -14.50 -20.86 0.81
CA HIS A 313 -13.72 -19.68 0.43
C HIS A 313 -12.21 -19.99 0.41
N GLU A 314 -11.65 -20.28 -0.78
CA GLU A 314 -10.21 -20.57 -0.99
C GLU A 314 -9.28 -19.50 -0.37
N THR A 315 -9.70 -18.24 -0.38
CA THR A 315 -8.95 -17.12 0.20
C THR A 315 -8.61 -17.34 1.67
N LEU A 316 -9.55 -17.88 2.47
CA LEU A 316 -9.34 -18.15 3.90
C LEU A 316 -8.28 -19.24 4.09
N TRP A 317 -8.37 -20.34 3.34
CA TRP A 317 -7.39 -21.43 3.37
C TRP A 317 -5.99 -20.98 2.93
N CYS A 318 -5.90 -20.16 1.88
CA CYS A 318 -4.64 -19.58 1.42
C CYS A 318 -4.05 -18.61 2.46
N HIS A 319 -4.87 -17.85 3.18
CA HIS A 319 -4.41 -17.01 4.29
C HIS A 319 -3.94 -17.85 5.48
N ARG A 320 -4.72 -18.84 5.93
CA ARG A 320 -4.37 -19.75 7.04
C ARG A 320 -3.01 -20.41 6.82
N ARG A 321 -2.79 -21.00 5.63
CA ARG A 321 -1.48 -21.56 5.22
C ARG A 321 -0.34 -20.55 5.35
N HIS A 322 -0.60 -19.28 5.07
CA HIS A 322 0.39 -18.22 5.19
C HIS A 322 0.72 -17.87 6.64
N VAL A 323 -0.29 -17.76 7.50
CA VAL A 323 -0.11 -17.49 8.94
C VAL A 323 0.62 -18.66 9.62
N PHE A 324 0.22 -19.89 9.32
CA PHE A 324 0.86 -21.11 9.80
C PHE A 324 2.35 -21.18 9.40
N TYR A 325 2.68 -20.82 8.15
CA TYR A 325 4.07 -20.70 7.70
C TYR A 325 4.87 -19.67 8.52
N LEU A 326 4.28 -18.50 8.82
CA LEU A 326 4.93 -17.46 9.65
C LEU A 326 5.15 -17.94 11.08
N GLN A 327 4.19 -18.63 11.69
CA GLN A 327 4.32 -19.21 13.03
C GLN A 327 5.44 -20.25 13.10
N HIS A 328 5.50 -21.18 12.15
CA HIS A 328 6.58 -22.16 12.08
C HIS A 328 7.95 -21.50 11.82
N HIS A 329 8.01 -20.45 10.99
CA HIS A 329 9.25 -19.70 10.77
C HIS A 329 9.71 -18.96 12.03
N LEU A 330 8.80 -18.31 12.75
CA LEU A 330 9.11 -17.60 13.98
C LEU A 330 9.67 -18.54 15.05
N ASN A 331 9.00 -19.67 15.29
CA ASN A 331 9.43 -20.68 16.26
C ASN A 331 10.85 -21.18 15.98
N ASN A 332 11.16 -21.50 14.71
CA ASN A 332 12.52 -21.91 14.33
C ASN A 332 13.54 -20.77 14.50
N THR A 333 13.18 -19.53 14.18
CA THR A 333 14.07 -18.36 14.29
C THR A 333 14.41 -18.06 15.76
N LEU A 334 13.44 -18.22 16.68
CA LEU A 334 13.65 -18.00 18.12
C LEU A 334 14.43 -19.13 18.82
N LEU A 335 14.45 -20.33 18.26
CA LEU A 335 15.22 -21.48 18.80
C LEU A 335 16.69 -21.48 18.37
N LEU A 336 17.00 -20.86 17.23
CA LEU A 336 18.36 -20.82 16.64
C LEU A 336 19.44 -19.95 17.33
N PRO A 337 19.18 -18.93 18.18
CA PRO A 337 20.23 -18.09 18.76
C PRO A 337 21.24 -18.83 19.67
N ASN A 338 20.87 -19.99 20.21
CA ASN A 338 21.63 -20.67 21.27
C ASN A 338 22.64 -21.73 20.78
N VAL A 339 22.81 -21.95 19.47
CA VAL A 339 23.56 -23.11 18.95
C VAL A 339 25.04 -22.80 18.63
N TRP A 340 25.46 -21.52 18.61
CA TRP A 340 26.82 -21.11 18.20
C TRP A 340 27.87 -21.03 19.33
N LEU A 341 27.63 -21.70 20.46
CA LEU A 341 28.55 -21.67 21.63
C LEU A 341 29.09 -23.04 22.09
N THR A 342 29.11 -24.05 21.22
CA THR A 342 29.88 -25.30 21.48
C THR A 342 30.48 -25.91 20.21
N SER A 343 31.68 -25.48 19.81
CA SER A 343 32.81 -26.37 19.44
C SER A 343 33.96 -25.62 18.75
N VAL A 344 35.03 -25.29 19.49
CA VAL A 344 36.42 -25.50 19.06
C VAL A 344 37.25 -25.71 20.32
N ASP A 345 37.62 -26.96 20.62
CA ASP A 345 38.90 -27.22 21.30
C ASP A 345 39.38 -28.66 21.07
N SER A 346 40.26 -28.84 20.08
CA SER A 346 41.28 -29.90 20.02
C SER A 346 42.19 -29.69 18.81
N SER A 347 43.44 -29.27 19.07
CA SER A 347 44.59 -29.38 18.15
C SER A 347 44.84 -30.85 17.77
N ASP A 348 45.44 -31.21 16.62
CA ASP A 348 46.84 -30.92 16.26
C ASP A 348 47.18 -31.32 14.78
N GLY A 349 48.30 -30.80 14.25
CA GLY A 349 49.11 -31.07 13.02
C GLY A 349 48.60 -31.86 11.78
N THR A 350 49.21 -31.76 10.58
CA THR A 350 50.29 -30.89 10.04
C THR A 350 50.45 -31.14 8.51
N LEU A 351 50.70 -30.07 7.70
CA LEU A 351 51.40 -30.06 6.38
C LEU A 351 50.75 -30.84 5.18
N ASN A 352 50.86 -30.49 3.89
CA ASN A 352 51.53 -29.41 3.14
C ASN A 352 50.96 -29.27 1.69
N ASN A 353 50.92 -28.05 1.11
CA ASN A 353 51.18 -27.61 -0.30
C ASN A 353 50.77 -28.48 -1.53
N SER A 354 50.36 -27.97 -2.72
CA SER A 354 50.40 -26.61 -3.34
C SER A 354 49.52 -26.48 -4.62
N HIS A 355 49.08 -25.25 -4.96
CA HIS A 355 48.49 -24.79 -6.25
C HIS A 355 49.59 -24.25 -7.23
N PRO A 356 49.34 -23.53 -8.38
CA PRO A 356 48.12 -23.20 -9.17
C PRO A 356 48.25 -23.47 -10.71
N SER A 357 47.20 -23.40 -11.53
CA SER A 357 46.76 -22.25 -12.40
C SER A 357 45.76 -22.82 -13.46
N THR A 358 44.87 -22.11 -14.18
CA THR A 358 44.84 -20.73 -14.72
C THR A 358 43.37 -20.32 -14.98
N ALA A 359 43.05 -19.02 -15.03
CA ALA A 359 41.70 -18.50 -15.30
C ALA A 359 41.31 -18.46 -16.80
N VAL A 360 40.00 -18.33 -17.12
CA VAL A 360 39.40 -17.37 -18.09
C VAL A 360 37.86 -17.43 -18.07
N SER A 361 37.25 -16.31 -18.49
CA SER A 361 35.88 -15.78 -18.38
C SER A 361 34.63 -16.61 -18.81
N HIS A 362 33.48 -16.15 -18.26
CA HIS A 362 32.09 -16.31 -18.72
C HIS A 362 31.84 -16.42 -20.24
N VAL A 363 30.76 -17.12 -20.64
CA VAL A 363 29.45 -16.52 -21.04
C VAL A 363 28.40 -17.63 -21.26
N THR A 364 27.14 -17.30 -20.95
CA THR A 364 25.92 -18.12 -21.13
C THR A 364 25.56 -18.39 -22.59
N GLN A 365 25.02 -19.58 -22.90
CA GLN A 365 24.17 -19.78 -24.07
C GLN A 365 23.07 -20.82 -23.80
N ALA A 366 21.86 -20.51 -24.25
CA ALA A 366 20.70 -21.41 -24.21
C ALA A 366 20.65 -22.31 -25.46
N MET A 367 19.90 -23.42 -25.39
CA MET A 367 19.55 -24.21 -26.57
C MET A 367 18.06 -24.58 -26.55
N ASP A 368 17.33 -24.10 -27.55
CA ASP A 368 16.12 -24.73 -28.07
C ASP A 368 16.51 -25.61 -29.27
N VAL A 369 15.96 -26.82 -29.37
CA VAL A 369 15.88 -27.58 -30.63
C VAL A 369 14.58 -28.38 -30.65
N ASP A 370 13.69 -28.07 -31.60
CA ASP A 370 12.43 -28.77 -31.86
C ASP A 370 12.60 -30.03 -32.72
N GLY A 371 11.68 -30.99 -32.63
CA GLY A 371 11.80 -32.28 -33.35
C GLY A 371 10.59 -33.23 -33.36
N LEU A 372 9.47 -32.80 -33.95
CA LEU A 372 8.43 -33.60 -34.66
C LEU A 372 8.04 -35.02 -34.19
N HIS A 373 6.83 -35.11 -33.62
CA HIS A 373 5.73 -36.10 -33.87
C HIS A 373 6.07 -37.52 -34.39
N ASP A 374 5.65 -38.58 -33.67
CA ASP A 374 4.40 -39.30 -34.05
C ASP A 374 3.76 -40.23 -32.99
N SER A 375 2.61 -40.80 -33.36
CA SER A 375 1.51 -41.30 -32.51
C SER A 375 1.56 -42.69 -31.82
N ASN A 376 0.59 -42.87 -30.88
CA ASN A 376 -0.10 -44.09 -30.37
C ASN A 376 0.15 -44.61 -28.93
N LYS A 377 -0.98 -44.73 -28.20
CA LYS A 377 -1.35 -45.74 -27.17
C LYS A 377 -0.42 -46.00 -25.97
N GLN A 378 -0.85 -45.59 -24.76
CA GLN A 378 -1.51 -46.44 -23.74
C GLN A 378 -1.47 -45.75 -22.37
N GLY A 379 -2.56 -45.84 -21.59
CA GLY A 379 -2.61 -45.33 -20.23
C GLY A 379 -1.99 -46.32 -19.22
N TYR A 380 -1.38 -45.82 -18.16
CA TYR A 380 -1.02 -46.62 -16.99
C TYR A 380 -1.08 -45.79 -15.70
N THR A 381 -2.08 -46.09 -14.87
CA THR A 381 -2.19 -45.62 -13.48
C THR A 381 -1.66 -46.69 -12.55
N GLN A 382 -0.72 -46.34 -11.66
CA GLN A 382 -0.48 -46.94 -10.34
C GLN A 382 0.59 -46.07 -9.64
N GLU A 383 0.32 -45.44 -8.50
CA GLU A 383 0.12 -46.08 -7.20
C GLU A 383 1.14 -47.19 -6.92
N THR A 384 2.40 -46.82 -6.60
CA THR A 384 3.20 -47.39 -5.49
C THR A 384 4.67 -46.91 -5.49
N LYS A 385 4.94 -45.70 -4.97
CA LYS A 385 6.24 -45.34 -4.35
C LYS A 385 6.05 -44.47 -3.10
N ARG A 386 5.29 -44.98 -2.13
CA ARG A 386 5.38 -44.53 -0.73
C ARG A 386 6.63 -45.17 -0.09
N LEU A 387 7.10 -44.57 1.02
CA LEU A 387 8.21 -45.04 1.88
C LEU A 387 9.66 -44.69 1.43
N LYS A 388 10.01 -43.42 1.58
CA LYS A 388 11.11 -43.04 2.49
C LYS A 388 10.63 -41.91 3.40
N ARG A 389 10.26 -42.25 4.65
CA ARG A 389 10.05 -41.23 5.70
C ARG A 389 11.43 -40.77 6.17
N ALA A 390 11.68 -39.48 6.15
CA ALA A 390 12.70 -38.86 7.00
C ALA A 390 12.22 -38.90 8.47
N PRO A 391 13.09 -38.68 9.48
CA PRO A 391 12.68 -38.65 10.87
C PRO A 391 11.64 -37.54 11.10
N THR A 392 10.57 -37.86 11.84
CA THR A 392 9.63 -36.85 12.31
C THR A 392 10.30 -36.05 13.42
N GLN A 393 10.57 -34.76 13.15
CA GLN A 393 10.64 -33.78 14.22
C GLN A 393 9.21 -33.39 14.55
N ASP A 394 8.68 -33.99 15.62
CA ASP A 394 7.33 -33.70 16.10
C ASP A 394 7.30 -32.29 16.70
N SER A 395 7.00 -31.30 15.85
CA SER A 395 6.53 -30.00 16.30
C SER A 395 5.06 -30.14 16.68
N LEU A 396 4.75 -29.91 17.96
CA LEU A 396 3.39 -30.06 18.51
C LEU A 396 2.31 -29.29 17.72
N GLY A 397 2.68 -28.20 17.04
CA GLY A 397 1.77 -27.44 16.16
C GLY A 397 1.33 -28.18 14.89
N LEU A 398 2.16 -29.05 14.29
CA LEU A 398 1.77 -29.76 13.07
C LEU A 398 0.68 -30.80 13.32
N GLU A 399 0.71 -31.49 14.46
CA GLU A 399 -0.33 -32.48 14.80
C GLU A 399 -1.70 -31.84 15.06
N MET A 400 -1.75 -30.61 15.58
CA MET A 400 -3.02 -29.90 15.77
C MET A 400 -3.63 -29.47 14.44
N GLU A 401 -2.81 -28.96 13.51
CA GLU A 401 -3.25 -28.57 12.16
C GLU A 401 -3.67 -29.77 11.28
N TYR A 402 -3.28 -31.00 11.62
CA TYR A 402 -3.80 -32.22 10.98
C TYR A 402 -5.16 -32.69 11.53
N ARG A 403 -5.65 -32.12 12.63
CA ARG A 403 -6.92 -32.51 13.29
C ARG A 403 -8.06 -31.50 13.05
N ASN A 404 -7.71 -30.29 12.64
CA ASN A 404 -8.62 -29.22 12.21
C ASN A 404 -8.73 -29.20 10.67
#